data_AF-A7SDA0-F1
#
_entry.id   AF-A7SDA0-F1
#
_cell.length_a   1.000
_cell.length_b   1.000
_cell.length_c   1.000
_cell.angle_alpha   90.00
_cell.angle_beta   90.00
_cell.angle_gamma   90.00
#
_symmetry.space_group_name_H-M   'P 1'
#
loop_
_entity.id
_entity.type
_entity.pdbx_description
1 polymer ?
#
loop_
_entity_poly.entity_id
_entity_poly.type
_entity_poly.pdbx_seq_one_letter_code
_entity_poly.pdbx_strand_id
1 'polypeptide(L)'
;MNNEELDLLSDSKYRQFISAVDKALKSFEYSSEWADLISALGKLNKALQGHPKFKAIPRKLTIGKRLSQCTHPALPSGVHLKALETYDLIFKRLGKKGLGQDLFIYGAGLFPLLGNAAMSVKPVLMGLYEEHFLSLGKALLPGLQGLLLGLLPGIEEGSEYTERTISLLEAISHNTDRPAFYTCLWSCFLSSSSVRLPAVTFILSRLSRKTSLNKDYILGDDIPLMVSEFEIMIIIITIILIVIITSNHHIISAATIFIIFISLFRDHGGGSANTSNGAKRSNALRPFRILISLLDRPEVGSAILEDVLIEVFRALYVQCKVIKEKTPIEELGSYESIESLTAEFENPSSSSSKTKLTDEVVKTANLLFNAFEPYFMWDYLSKLLSDCEVSEEQETEADSTLCETEGKCSRLASSLPTTTCSEIFRLTDFLLDIVALEADVETQTEHWPELLRRITMEMTSRCEMMSLSEVREGICLCSKLLSKVMPSM
;
A
#
# COMPACT_ATOMS: atom_id res chain seq x y z
N MET A 1 2.31 9.21 39.45
CA MET A 1 2.83 10.52 39.90
C MET A 1 4.29 10.58 39.50
N ASN A 2 4.75 11.65 38.86
CA ASN A 2 6.16 11.81 38.51
C ASN A 2 6.99 12.18 39.75
N ASN A 3 8.27 11.81 39.79
CA ASN A 3 9.16 12.15 40.91
C ASN A 3 9.23 13.66 41.18
N GLU A 4 9.20 14.48 40.12
CA GLU A 4 9.15 15.95 40.23
C GLU A 4 7.89 16.47 40.95
N GLU A 5 6.75 15.78 40.84
CA GLU A 5 5.52 16.16 41.53
C GLU A 5 5.59 15.82 43.02
N LEU A 6 6.26 14.72 43.38
CA LEU A 6 6.44 14.29 44.77
C LEU A 6 7.28 15.30 45.57
N ASP A 7 8.36 15.80 44.97
CA ASP A 7 9.22 16.80 45.61
C ASP A 7 8.46 18.12 45.88
N LEU A 8 7.55 18.50 44.98
CA LEU A 8 6.74 19.71 45.09
C LEU A 8 5.66 19.63 46.17
N LEU A 9 5.28 18.45 46.65
CA LEU A 9 4.27 18.30 47.73
C LEU A 9 4.70 18.95 49.05
N SER A 10 6.01 19.13 49.24
CA SER A 10 6.59 19.85 50.37
C SER A 10 6.29 21.36 50.32
N ASP A 11 6.12 21.94 49.12
CA ASP A 11 5.87 23.37 48.91
C ASP A 11 4.40 23.73 49.20
N SER A 12 4.20 24.63 50.17
CA SER A 12 2.87 25.12 50.56
C SER A 12 2.09 25.77 49.40
N LYS A 13 2.78 26.49 48.50
CA LYS A 13 2.14 27.12 47.34
C LYS A 13 1.71 26.08 46.31
N TYR A 14 2.42 24.96 46.18
CA TYR A 14 2.00 23.86 45.33
C TYR A 14 0.78 23.13 45.92
N ARG A 15 0.74 22.95 47.25
CA ARG A 15 -0.47 22.42 47.93
C ARG A 15 -1.69 23.33 47.74
N GLN A 16 -1.51 24.65 47.76
CA GLN A 16 -2.58 25.60 47.41
C GLN A 16 -3.03 25.46 45.96
N PHE A 17 -2.09 25.24 45.02
CA PHE A 17 -2.41 24.98 43.62
C PHE A 17 -3.23 23.68 43.46
N ILE A 18 -2.84 22.58 44.12
CA ILE A 18 -3.61 21.33 44.15
C ILE A 18 -5.03 21.58 44.66
N SER A 19 -5.17 22.28 45.78
CA SER A 19 -6.48 22.60 46.38
C SER A 19 -7.36 23.43 45.43
N ALA A 20 -6.78 24.42 44.75
CA ALA A 20 -7.49 25.23 43.76
C ALA A 20 -7.97 24.39 42.56
N VAL A 21 -7.14 23.46 42.08
CA VAL A 21 -7.50 22.54 41.00
C VAL A 21 -8.56 21.53 41.44
N ASP A 22 -8.43 20.93 42.63
CA ASP A 22 -9.44 20.00 43.17
C ASP A 22 -10.80 20.70 43.35
N LYS A 23 -10.81 21.96 43.78
CA LYS A 23 -12.04 22.77 43.87
C LYS A 23 -12.66 23.04 42.50
N ALA A 24 -11.85 23.31 41.48
CA ALA A 24 -12.33 23.47 40.12
C ALA A 24 -12.87 22.15 39.55
N LEU A 25 -12.17 21.03 39.77
CA LEU A 25 -12.57 19.70 39.30
C LEU A 25 -13.90 19.23 39.90
N LYS A 26 -14.18 19.54 41.17
CA LYS A 26 -15.48 19.26 41.79
C LYS A 26 -16.65 19.89 41.04
N SER A 27 -16.46 21.05 40.40
CA SER A 27 -17.57 21.69 39.65
C SER A 27 -18.01 20.92 38.40
N PHE A 28 -17.16 20.02 37.87
CA PHE A 28 -17.53 19.11 36.78
C PHE A 28 -18.42 17.95 37.25
N GLU A 29 -18.45 17.62 38.54
CA GLU A 29 -19.25 16.50 39.06
C GLU A 29 -20.72 16.85 39.22
N TYR A 30 -21.03 18.14 39.40
CA TYR A 30 -22.39 18.65 39.58
C TYR A 30 -22.92 19.36 38.33
N SER A 31 -22.25 19.20 37.18
CA SER A 31 -22.67 19.81 35.92
C SER A 31 -23.88 19.06 35.35
N SER A 32 -25.00 19.76 35.15
CA SER A 32 -26.21 19.21 34.53
C SER A 32 -26.40 19.72 33.10
N GLU A 33 -25.89 20.90 32.80
CA GLU A 33 -26.02 21.54 31.49
C GLU A 33 -24.66 21.88 30.89
N TRP A 34 -24.62 22.09 29.57
CA TRP A 34 -23.38 22.45 28.87
C TRP A 34 -22.78 23.78 29.37
N ALA A 35 -23.61 24.72 29.84
CA ALA A 35 -23.14 26.00 30.40
C ALA A 35 -22.36 25.82 31.72
N ASP A 36 -22.68 24.77 32.49
CA ASP A 36 -21.94 24.42 33.70
C ASP A 36 -20.51 23.99 33.36
N LEU A 37 -20.33 23.27 32.25
CA LEU A 37 -19.00 22.86 31.77
C LEU A 37 -18.15 24.08 31.39
N ILE A 38 -18.71 25.08 30.71
CA ILE A 38 -18.00 26.34 30.40
C ILE A 38 -17.57 27.03 31.69
N SER A 39 -18.45 27.09 32.69
CA SER A 39 -18.16 27.68 33.99
C SER A 39 -17.08 26.90 34.76
N ALA A 40 -17.12 25.58 34.70
CA ALA A 40 -16.14 24.69 35.33
C ALA A 40 -14.76 24.81 34.67
N LEU A 41 -14.70 24.84 33.34
CA LEU A 41 -13.48 25.14 32.57
C LEU A 41 -12.93 26.53 32.91
N GLY A 42 -13.80 27.55 33.02
CA GLY A 42 -13.39 28.89 33.44
C GLY A 42 -12.76 28.93 34.84
N LYS A 43 -13.29 28.16 35.80
CA LYS A 43 -12.69 28.00 37.13
C LYS A 43 -11.33 27.29 37.05
N LEU A 44 -11.22 26.26 36.22
CA LEU A 44 -9.97 25.54 36.00
C LEU A 44 -8.90 26.45 35.37
N ASN A 45 -9.24 27.24 34.36
CA ASN A 45 -8.31 28.20 33.74
C ASN A 45 -7.76 29.21 34.74
N LYS A 46 -8.62 29.75 35.62
CA LYS A 46 -8.19 30.64 36.71
C LYS A 46 -7.25 29.93 37.69
N ALA A 47 -7.56 28.69 38.06
CA ALA A 47 -6.72 27.91 38.98
C ALA A 47 -5.32 27.63 38.40
N LEU A 48 -5.26 27.28 37.11
CA LEU A 48 -4.01 27.12 36.36
C LEU A 48 -3.26 28.46 36.34
N GLN A 49 -3.83 29.51 35.76
CA GLN A 49 -3.17 30.82 35.61
C GLN A 49 -2.70 31.45 36.92
N GLY A 50 -3.40 31.21 38.04
CA GLY A 50 -3.01 31.73 39.35
C GLY A 50 -1.69 31.19 39.91
N HIS A 51 -1.13 30.13 39.33
CA HIS A 51 0.09 29.49 39.79
C HIS A 51 1.09 29.24 38.64
N PRO A 52 1.62 30.29 37.97
CA PRO A 52 2.42 30.14 36.76
C PRO A 52 3.83 29.57 37.02
N LYS A 53 4.34 29.64 38.25
CA LYS A 53 5.67 29.15 38.64
C LYS A 53 5.81 27.63 38.49
N PHE A 54 4.73 26.87 38.66
CA PHE A 54 4.76 25.41 38.68
C PHE A 54 4.44 24.83 37.30
N LYS A 55 5.44 24.18 36.69
CA LYS A 55 5.27 23.46 35.43
C LYS A 55 4.47 22.16 35.61
N ALA A 56 4.66 21.45 36.73
CA ALA A 56 3.96 20.22 37.03
C ALA A 56 2.46 20.49 37.25
N ILE A 57 1.60 19.87 36.43
CA ILE A 57 0.15 20.01 36.52
C ILE A 57 -0.42 18.97 37.48
N PRO A 58 -1.07 19.38 38.58
CA PRO A 58 -1.70 18.46 39.50
C PRO A 58 -2.91 17.81 38.84
N ARG A 59 -3.19 16.55 39.19
CA ARG A 59 -4.36 15.80 38.70
C ARG A 59 -4.47 15.73 37.17
N LYS A 60 -3.34 15.72 36.44
CA LYS A 60 -3.30 15.74 34.97
C LYS A 60 -4.21 14.71 34.30
N LEU A 61 -4.32 13.50 34.85
CA LEU A 61 -5.20 12.44 34.33
C LEU A 61 -6.68 12.81 34.45
N THR A 62 -7.10 13.34 35.60
CA THR A 62 -8.50 13.76 35.81
C THR A 62 -8.83 14.96 34.94
N ILE A 63 -7.90 15.93 34.83
CA ILE A 63 -8.05 17.07 33.91
C ILE A 63 -8.20 16.58 32.47
N GLY A 64 -7.31 15.71 31.98
CA GLY A 64 -7.38 15.15 30.64
C GLY A 64 -8.71 14.46 30.35
N LYS A 65 -9.21 13.65 31.29
CA LYS A 65 -10.54 13.01 31.19
C LYS A 65 -11.67 14.04 31.07
N ARG A 66 -11.68 15.08 31.91
CA ARG A 66 -12.71 16.14 31.84
C ARG A 66 -12.63 16.93 30.54
N LEU A 67 -11.43 17.25 30.07
CA LEU A 67 -11.25 17.94 28.80
C LEU A 67 -11.72 17.09 27.62
N SER A 68 -11.44 15.78 27.63
CA SER A 68 -11.95 14.85 26.61
C SER A 68 -13.48 14.74 26.62
N GLN A 69 -14.13 14.85 27.77
CA GLN A 69 -15.59 14.94 27.85
C GLN A 69 -16.08 16.24 27.23
N CYS A 70 -15.40 17.36 27.51
CA CYS A 70 -15.75 18.67 26.96
C CYS A 70 -15.53 18.79 25.46
N THR A 71 -14.79 17.89 24.80
CA THR A 71 -14.64 17.84 23.34
C THR A 71 -15.56 16.82 22.67
N HIS A 72 -16.55 16.27 23.38
CA HIS A 72 -17.50 15.33 22.80
C HIS A 72 -18.34 15.98 21.68
N PRO A 73 -18.59 15.30 20.55
CA PRO A 73 -19.33 15.87 19.40
C PRO A 73 -20.74 16.39 19.72
N ALA A 74 -21.41 15.78 20.71
CA ALA A 74 -22.75 16.19 21.13
C ALA A 74 -22.81 17.53 21.91
N LEU A 75 -21.66 18.11 22.28
CA LEU A 75 -21.58 19.37 23.00
C LEU A 75 -21.47 20.56 22.04
N PRO A 76 -21.98 21.75 22.43
CA PRO A 76 -21.93 22.93 21.57
C PRO A 76 -20.52 23.50 21.44
N SER A 77 -20.29 24.23 20.34
CA SER A 77 -19.00 24.85 20.00
C SER A 77 -18.42 25.74 21.10
N GLY A 78 -19.26 26.40 21.90
CA GLY A 78 -18.81 27.21 23.03
C GLY A 78 -18.06 26.40 24.11
N VAL A 79 -18.48 25.15 24.35
CA VAL A 79 -17.77 24.24 25.28
C VAL A 79 -16.45 23.80 24.66
N HIS A 80 -16.44 23.46 23.37
CA HIS A 80 -15.23 23.06 22.64
C HIS A 80 -14.19 24.18 22.67
N LEU A 81 -14.56 25.41 22.32
CA LEU A 81 -13.67 26.57 22.32
C LEU A 81 -13.06 26.82 23.71
N LYS A 82 -13.87 26.70 24.77
CA LYS A 82 -13.37 26.87 26.14
C LYS A 82 -12.43 25.73 26.56
N ALA A 83 -12.70 24.50 26.10
CA ALA A 83 -11.81 23.37 26.32
C ALA A 83 -10.47 23.57 25.59
N LEU A 84 -10.48 24.04 24.34
CA LEU A 84 -9.28 24.34 23.56
C LEU A 84 -8.42 25.44 24.21
N GLU A 85 -9.04 26.50 24.76
CA GLU A 85 -8.33 27.49 25.57
C GLU A 85 -7.63 26.85 26.79
N THR A 86 -8.29 25.88 27.42
CA THR A 86 -7.73 25.14 28.57
C THR A 86 -6.56 24.26 28.14
N TYR A 87 -6.66 23.56 27.00
CA TYR A 87 -5.56 22.79 26.42
C TYR A 87 -4.35 23.69 26.11
N ASP A 88 -4.56 24.84 25.48
CA ASP A 88 -3.50 25.79 25.16
C ASP A 88 -2.75 26.28 26.41
N LEU A 89 -3.47 26.63 27.48
CA LEU A 89 -2.87 27.00 28.76
C LEU A 89 -2.02 25.88 29.38
N ILE A 90 -2.48 24.63 29.24
CA ILE A 90 -1.76 23.45 29.71
C ILE A 90 -0.50 23.23 28.89
N PHE A 91 -0.58 23.29 27.56
CA PHE A 91 0.55 23.03 26.67
C PHE A 91 1.64 24.10 26.79
N LYS A 92 1.25 25.39 26.91
CA LYS A 92 2.19 26.48 27.21
C LYS A 92 2.94 26.29 28.52
N ARG A 93 2.29 25.70 29.52
CA ARG A 93 2.91 25.40 30.82
C ARG A 93 3.85 24.20 30.77
N LEU A 94 3.42 23.10 30.16
CA LEU A 94 4.21 21.87 30.05
C LEU A 94 5.44 22.05 29.14
N GLY A 95 5.28 22.86 28.09
CA GLY A 95 6.24 22.96 27.00
C GLY A 95 6.42 21.64 26.26
N LYS A 96 7.34 21.62 25.29
CA LYS A 96 7.57 20.48 24.39
C LYS A 96 7.85 19.17 25.13
N LYS A 97 8.76 19.20 26.12
CA LYS A 97 9.18 18.00 26.85
C LYS A 97 8.04 17.40 27.67
N GLY A 98 7.29 18.24 28.39
CA GLY A 98 6.15 17.78 29.20
C GLY A 98 5.00 17.27 28.33
N LEU A 99 4.68 18.00 27.26
CA LEU A 99 3.62 17.58 26.34
C LEU A 99 3.95 16.24 25.65
N GLY A 100 5.19 16.04 25.19
CA GLY A 100 5.62 14.77 24.59
C GLY A 100 5.42 13.56 25.51
N GLN A 101 5.66 13.72 26.82
CA GLN A 101 5.43 12.65 27.81
C GLN A 101 3.96 12.40 28.10
N ASP A 102 3.12 13.44 27.97
CA ASP A 102 1.71 13.41 28.32
C ASP A 102 0.78 13.36 27.08
N LEU A 103 1.32 13.03 25.90
CA LEU A 103 0.59 12.98 24.62
C LEU A 103 -0.69 12.15 24.72
N PHE A 104 -0.62 10.95 25.30
CA PHE A 104 -1.78 10.07 25.43
C PHE A 104 -2.87 10.61 26.36
N ILE A 105 -2.52 11.47 27.32
CA ILE A 105 -3.47 12.07 28.26
C ILE A 105 -4.33 13.11 27.53
N TYR A 106 -3.69 13.95 26.72
CA TYR A 106 -4.34 15.11 26.11
C TYR A 106 -4.78 14.87 24.66
N GLY A 107 -4.18 13.91 23.95
CA GLY A 107 -4.53 13.55 22.58
C GLY A 107 -5.90 12.86 22.47
N ALA A 108 -6.30 12.09 23.49
CA ALA A 108 -7.55 11.30 23.48
C ALA A 108 -8.81 12.16 23.23
N GLY A 109 -8.84 13.38 23.74
CA GLY A 109 -9.94 14.32 23.51
C GLY A 109 -9.79 15.18 22.26
N LEU A 110 -8.55 15.50 21.87
CA LEU A 110 -8.27 16.44 20.76
C LEU A 110 -8.38 15.77 19.40
N PHE A 111 -7.76 14.59 19.23
CA PHE A 111 -7.65 13.96 17.91
C PHE A 111 -9.01 13.67 17.26
N PRO A 112 -10.02 13.15 17.98
CA PRO A 112 -11.33 12.88 17.36
C PRO A 112 -12.16 14.14 17.03
N LEU A 113 -11.74 15.34 17.46
CA LEU A 113 -12.58 16.53 17.43
C LEU A 113 -12.76 17.10 16.02
N LEU A 114 -11.71 17.12 15.18
CA LEU A 114 -11.69 17.91 13.94
C LEU A 114 -12.84 17.57 12.98
N GLY A 115 -13.09 16.28 12.73
CA GLY A 115 -14.12 15.83 11.79
C GLY A 115 -15.56 16.18 12.22
N ASN A 116 -15.79 16.39 13.52
CA ASN A 116 -17.11 16.72 14.07
C ASN A 116 -17.21 18.17 14.56
N ALA A 117 -16.14 18.95 14.42
CA ALA A 117 -16.06 20.30 14.95
C ALA A 117 -16.87 21.29 14.10
N ALA A 118 -17.55 22.22 14.77
CA ALA A 118 -18.17 23.36 14.09
C ALA A 118 -17.12 24.21 13.37
N MET A 119 -17.53 24.93 12.31
CA MET A 119 -16.64 25.77 11.50
C MET A 119 -15.83 26.79 12.33
N SER A 120 -16.40 27.31 13.42
CA SER A 120 -15.69 28.23 14.33
C SER A 120 -14.63 27.56 15.21
N VAL A 121 -14.70 26.24 15.41
CA VAL A 121 -13.79 25.46 16.26
C VAL A 121 -12.59 24.95 15.47
N LYS A 122 -12.81 24.52 14.22
CA LYS A 122 -11.76 24.02 13.31
C LYS A 122 -10.49 24.88 13.27
N PRO A 123 -10.54 26.22 13.03
CA PRO A 123 -9.33 27.04 12.94
C PRO A 123 -8.56 27.14 14.26
N VAL A 124 -9.26 27.13 15.40
CA VAL A 124 -8.64 27.17 16.73
C VAL A 124 -7.94 25.85 17.03
N LEU A 125 -8.58 24.73 16.71
CA LEU A 125 -7.99 23.40 16.88
C LEU A 125 -6.74 23.23 16.00
N MET A 126 -6.80 23.64 14.73
CA MET A 126 -5.65 23.57 13.82
C MET A 126 -4.47 24.42 14.32
N GLY A 127 -4.74 25.63 14.82
CA GLY A 127 -3.69 26.47 15.43
C GLY A 127 -3.02 25.79 16.63
N LEU A 128 -3.78 25.01 17.39
CA LEU A 128 -3.26 24.26 18.54
C LEU A 128 -2.33 23.12 18.10
N TYR A 129 -2.64 22.43 17.00
CA TYR A 129 -1.74 21.45 16.38
C TYR A 129 -0.46 22.08 15.83
N GLU A 130 -0.59 23.22 15.14
CA GLU A 130 0.54 23.97 14.57
C GLU A 130 1.50 24.51 15.64
N GLU A 131 0.97 25.07 16.73
CA GLU A 131 1.78 25.66 17.79
C GLU A 131 2.45 24.58 18.67
N HIS A 132 1.68 23.58 19.10
CA HIS A 132 2.10 22.67 20.16
C HIS A 132 2.57 21.30 19.67
N PHE A 133 1.94 20.72 18.65
CA PHE A 133 2.26 19.35 18.21
C PHE A 133 3.36 19.32 17.15
N LEU A 134 3.32 20.24 16.19
CA LEU A 134 4.35 20.33 15.14
C LEU A 134 5.74 20.49 15.75
N SER A 135 5.83 21.28 16.82
CA SER A 135 7.08 21.64 17.47
C SER A 135 7.72 20.51 18.31
N LEU A 136 7.02 19.38 18.49
CA LEU A 136 7.51 18.16 19.18
C LEU A 136 8.51 17.35 18.33
N GLY A 137 8.43 17.45 17.01
CA GLY A 137 9.23 16.63 16.09
C GLY A 137 9.14 15.15 16.42
N LYS A 138 10.28 14.44 16.49
CA LYS A 138 10.34 12.99 16.79
C LYS A 138 9.65 12.55 18.09
N ALA A 139 9.48 13.45 19.07
CA ALA A 139 8.75 13.13 20.30
C ALA A 139 7.24 12.88 20.05
N LEU A 140 6.73 13.24 18.87
CA LEU A 140 5.35 13.00 18.45
C LEU A 140 5.08 11.54 18.05
N LEU A 141 6.11 10.76 17.67
CA LEU A 141 5.95 9.41 17.12
C LEU A 141 5.00 8.49 17.90
N PRO A 142 5.05 8.41 19.25
CA PRO A 142 4.13 7.55 20.01
C PRO A 142 2.64 7.92 19.86
N GLY A 143 2.34 9.19 19.57
CA GLY A 143 0.98 9.69 19.36
C GLY A 143 0.65 9.99 17.90
N LEU A 144 1.58 9.74 16.97
CA LEU A 144 1.47 10.20 15.58
C LEU A 144 0.27 9.57 14.87
N GLN A 145 0.06 8.26 15.00
CA GLN A 145 -1.09 7.58 14.39
C GLN A 145 -2.43 8.20 14.85
N GLY A 146 -2.56 8.49 16.15
CA GLY A 146 -3.75 9.15 16.68
C GLY A 146 -3.95 10.56 16.09
N LEU A 147 -2.87 11.35 16.00
CA LEU A 147 -2.92 12.67 15.41
C LEU A 147 -3.30 12.62 13.93
N LEU A 148 -2.74 11.67 13.16
CA LEU A 148 -3.05 11.48 11.74
C LEU A 148 -4.53 11.13 11.54
N LEU A 149 -5.06 10.18 12.31
CA LEU A 149 -6.50 9.87 12.29
C LEU A 149 -7.38 11.09 12.61
N GLY A 150 -6.88 12.00 13.46
CA GLY A 150 -7.57 13.23 13.80
C GLY A 150 -7.44 14.37 12.78
N LEU A 151 -6.33 14.44 12.04
CA LEU A 151 -6.08 15.48 11.04
C LEU A 151 -6.63 15.14 9.66
N LEU A 152 -6.61 13.87 9.27
CA LEU A 152 -7.06 13.43 7.94
C LEU A 152 -8.48 13.88 7.59
N PRO A 153 -9.48 13.89 8.50
CA PRO A 153 -10.80 14.46 8.23
C PRO A 153 -10.80 15.94 7.83
N GLY A 154 -9.69 16.67 7.98
CA GLY A 154 -9.56 18.04 7.47
C GLY A 154 -9.40 18.14 5.94
N ILE A 155 -9.11 17.02 5.25
CA ILE A 155 -9.01 16.94 3.80
C ILE A 155 -10.34 16.45 3.24
N GLU A 156 -11.18 17.41 2.86
CA GLU A 156 -12.51 17.18 2.31
C GLU A 156 -12.68 18.00 1.02
N GLU A 157 -13.41 17.46 0.04
CA GLU A 157 -13.66 18.15 -1.21
C GLU A 157 -14.46 19.45 -0.97
N GLY A 158 -13.95 20.59 -1.46
CA GLY A 158 -14.57 21.90 -1.25
C GLY A 158 -14.36 22.52 0.13
N SER A 159 -13.62 21.88 1.04
CA SER A 159 -13.29 22.45 2.35
C SER A 159 -12.18 23.51 2.25
N GLU A 160 -12.41 24.68 2.85
CA GLU A 160 -11.42 25.76 2.98
C GLU A 160 -10.21 25.37 3.85
N TYR A 161 -10.33 24.29 4.64
CA TYR A 161 -9.27 23.79 5.52
C TYR A 161 -8.35 22.78 4.85
N THR A 162 -8.68 22.29 3.65
CA THR A 162 -7.94 21.20 2.98
C THR A 162 -6.48 21.57 2.74
N GLU A 163 -6.20 22.74 2.14
CA GLU A 163 -4.82 23.20 1.89
C GLU A 163 -4.01 23.40 3.17
N ARG A 164 -4.65 23.94 4.21
CA ARG A 164 -4.01 24.13 5.53
C ARG A 164 -3.69 22.78 6.17
N THR A 165 -4.58 21.81 6.05
CA THR A 165 -4.40 20.44 6.57
C THR A 165 -3.27 19.71 5.84
N ILE A 166 -3.25 19.79 4.50
CA ILE A 166 -2.16 19.22 3.67
C ILE A 166 -0.81 19.84 4.06
N SER A 167 -0.76 21.16 4.23
CA SER A 167 0.47 21.88 4.62
C SER A 167 0.95 21.49 6.02
N LEU A 168 0.02 21.30 6.97
CA LEU A 168 0.35 20.84 8.32
C LEU A 168 0.87 19.39 8.31
N LEU A 169 0.22 18.48 7.60
CA LEU A 169 0.69 17.09 7.45
C LEU A 169 2.06 17.03 6.79
N GLU A 170 2.30 17.87 5.77
CA GLU A 170 3.61 18.04 5.15
C GLU A 170 4.64 18.49 6.20
N ALA A 171 4.35 19.53 6.97
CA ALA A 171 5.27 20.01 8.00
C ALA A 171 5.56 18.95 9.08
N ILE A 172 4.55 18.18 9.50
CA ILE A 172 4.71 17.08 10.47
C ILE A 172 5.62 15.99 9.89
N SER A 173 5.43 15.61 8.63
CA SER A 173 6.26 14.60 7.96
C SER A 173 7.74 14.99 7.92
N HIS A 174 8.05 16.28 7.75
CA HIS A 174 9.43 16.78 7.75
C HIS A 174 10.03 16.90 9.16
N ASN A 175 9.25 17.26 10.18
CA ASN A 175 9.73 17.48 11.54
C ASN A 175 9.89 16.19 12.37
N THR A 176 9.23 15.11 11.95
CA THR A 176 9.34 13.79 12.58
C THR A 176 10.44 12.98 11.89
N ASP A 177 10.04 11.96 11.14
CA ASP A 177 10.86 11.16 10.25
C ASP A 177 9.93 10.72 9.11
N ARG A 178 10.35 10.93 7.86
CA ARG A 178 9.45 10.75 6.70
C ARG A 178 9.02 9.29 6.56
N PRO A 179 9.93 8.30 6.52
CA PRO A 179 9.54 6.89 6.48
C PRO A 179 8.61 6.47 7.63
N ALA A 180 8.93 6.85 8.88
CA ALA A 180 8.05 6.55 10.01
C ALA A 180 6.66 7.21 9.88
N PHE A 181 6.61 8.44 9.37
CA PHE A 181 5.35 9.16 9.12
C PHE A 181 4.46 8.41 8.12
N TYR A 182 5.03 8.01 6.98
CA TYR A 182 4.25 7.29 5.96
C TYR A 182 3.85 5.90 6.43
N THR A 183 4.69 5.21 7.22
CA THR A 183 4.31 3.95 7.88
C THR A 183 3.10 4.12 8.79
N CYS A 184 3.08 5.17 9.62
CA CYS A 184 1.91 5.51 10.44
C CYS A 184 0.70 5.91 9.59
N LEU A 185 0.90 6.61 8.48
CA LEU A 185 -0.17 6.99 7.56
C LEU A 185 -0.83 5.76 6.94
N TRP A 186 -0.04 4.79 6.48
CA TRP A 186 -0.53 3.50 6.01
C TRP A 186 -1.26 2.75 7.12
N SER A 187 -0.73 2.74 8.34
CA SER A 187 -1.43 2.15 9.50
C SER A 187 -2.81 2.79 9.73
N CYS A 188 -2.93 4.12 9.59
CA CYS A 188 -4.21 4.84 9.69
C CYS A 188 -5.17 4.43 8.57
N PHE A 189 -4.65 4.32 7.35
CA PHE A 189 -5.37 3.90 6.16
C PHE A 189 -6.02 2.52 6.33
N LEU A 190 -5.26 1.57 6.90
CA LEU A 190 -5.74 0.23 7.18
C LEU A 190 -6.77 0.21 8.32
N SER A 191 -6.50 0.99 9.37
CA SER A 191 -7.30 0.97 10.60
C SER A 191 -8.70 1.57 10.46
N SER A 192 -8.93 2.50 9.53
CA SER A 192 -10.23 3.16 9.39
C SER A 192 -10.57 3.52 7.93
N SER A 193 -11.74 3.10 7.47
CA SER A 193 -12.23 3.40 6.11
C SER A 193 -12.51 4.87 5.87
N SER A 194 -12.92 5.62 6.90
CA SER A 194 -13.28 7.04 6.78
C SER A 194 -12.09 7.94 6.44
N VAL A 195 -10.86 7.51 6.74
CA VAL A 195 -9.65 8.32 6.50
C VAL A 195 -8.92 7.95 5.20
N ARG A 196 -9.38 6.92 4.49
CA ARG A 196 -8.70 6.41 3.29
C ARG A 196 -8.64 7.46 2.20
N LEU A 197 -9.79 7.98 1.75
CA LEU A 197 -9.84 9.01 0.71
C LEU A 197 -9.00 10.25 1.08
N PRO A 198 -9.14 10.84 2.28
CA PRO A 198 -8.26 11.90 2.74
C PRO A 198 -6.75 11.59 2.66
N ALA A 199 -6.36 10.38 3.07
CA ALA A 199 -4.96 9.95 3.03
C ALA A 199 -4.46 9.80 1.59
N VAL A 200 -5.26 9.23 0.69
CA VAL A 200 -4.96 9.18 -0.76
C VAL A 200 -4.75 10.59 -1.30
N THR A 201 -5.70 11.49 -1.05
CA THR A 201 -5.67 12.86 -1.55
C THR A 201 -4.41 13.58 -1.06
N PHE A 202 -4.04 13.38 0.21
CA PHE A 202 -2.77 13.89 0.73
C PHE A 202 -1.59 13.32 -0.06
N ILE A 203 -1.49 11.99 -0.22
CA ILE A 203 -0.36 11.36 -0.92
C ILE A 203 -0.30 11.85 -2.37
N LEU A 204 -1.40 11.84 -3.12
CA LEU A 204 -1.45 12.34 -4.50
C LEU A 204 -0.99 13.80 -4.61
N SER A 205 -1.33 14.66 -3.64
CA SER A 205 -0.84 16.06 -3.61
C SER A 205 0.69 16.18 -3.47
N ARG A 206 1.36 15.12 -2.96
CA ARG A 206 2.83 15.03 -2.87
C ARG A 206 3.47 14.54 -4.16
N LEU A 207 2.75 13.72 -4.92
CA LEU A 207 3.23 13.10 -6.16
C LEU A 207 3.12 14.07 -7.33
N SER A 208 1.99 14.77 -7.44
CA SER A 208 1.72 15.74 -8.51
C SER A 208 2.69 16.93 -8.55
N ARG A 209 3.41 17.22 -7.46
CA ARG A 209 4.49 18.21 -7.47
C ARG A 209 5.67 17.66 -8.28
N LYS A 210 5.87 18.21 -9.49
CA LYS A 210 7.01 18.00 -10.41
C LYS A 210 8.33 18.36 -9.72
N THR A 211 8.81 17.49 -8.85
CA THR A 211 10.10 17.67 -8.16
C THR A 211 10.89 16.39 -8.32
N SER A 212 12.07 16.48 -8.92
CA SER A 212 12.99 15.37 -9.25
C SER A 212 13.67 14.73 -8.03
N LEU A 213 13.11 14.90 -6.84
CA LEU A 213 13.67 14.34 -5.61
C LEU A 213 13.19 12.90 -5.45
N ASN A 214 14.09 12.01 -5.04
CA ASN A 214 13.75 10.64 -4.67
C ASN A 214 12.64 10.67 -3.57
N LYS A 215 11.49 10.04 -3.86
CA LYS A 215 10.29 9.98 -3.01
C LYS A 215 10.08 8.60 -2.36
N ASP A 216 11.11 7.76 -2.29
CA ASP A 216 11.03 6.37 -1.79
C ASP A 216 10.52 6.31 -0.34
N TYR A 217 10.73 7.38 0.45
CA TYR A 217 10.22 7.52 1.81
C TYR A 217 8.69 7.44 1.92
N ILE A 218 7.94 7.62 0.83
CA ILE A 218 6.47 7.49 0.80
C ILE A 218 6.04 6.03 1.03
N LEU A 219 6.91 5.07 0.71
CA LEU A 219 6.68 3.65 0.96
C LEU A 219 6.71 3.31 2.47
N GLY A 220 7.36 4.14 3.28
CA GLY A 220 7.56 3.87 4.70
C GLY A 220 8.66 2.84 4.97
N ASP A 221 8.76 2.41 6.24
CA ASP A 221 9.74 1.42 6.72
C ASP A 221 9.19 -0.02 6.71
N ASP A 222 7.86 -0.18 6.71
CA ASP A 222 7.17 -1.48 6.80
C ASP A 222 6.38 -1.77 5.52
N ILE A 223 7.10 -2.24 4.50
CA ILE A 223 6.54 -2.65 3.20
C ILE A 223 5.48 -3.76 3.37
N PRO A 224 5.67 -4.80 4.23
CA PRO A 224 4.64 -5.80 4.49
C PRO A 224 3.32 -5.22 5.02
N LEU A 225 3.38 -4.25 5.94
CA LEU A 225 2.19 -3.57 6.44
C LEU A 225 1.43 -2.84 5.33
N MET A 226 2.13 -2.25 4.36
CA MET A 226 1.49 -1.62 3.20
C MET A 226 0.71 -2.63 2.33
N VAL A 227 1.14 -3.89 2.30
CA VAL A 227 0.60 -4.95 1.43
C VAL A 227 -0.50 -5.79 2.13
N SER A 228 -0.78 -5.56 3.42
CA SER A 228 -1.59 -6.49 4.23
C SER A 228 -3.11 -6.43 4.05
N GLU A 229 -3.68 -5.47 3.29
CA GLU A 229 -5.14 -5.30 3.17
C GLU A 229 -5.62 -5.13 1.71
N PHE A 230 -6.52 -6.01 1.31
CA PHE A 230 -6.75 -6.37 -0.09
C PHE A 230 -7.60 -5.36 -0.91
N GLU A 231 -8.65 -4.74 -0.36
CA GLU A 231 -9.45 -3.73 -1.10
C GLU A 231 -8.71 -2.39 -1.25
N ILE A 232 -7.76 -2.16 -0.37
CA ILE A 232 -6.95 -0.96 -0.20
C ILE A 232 -5.73 -0.98 -1.14
N MET A 233 -5.22 -2.18 -1.38
CA MET A 233 -4.09 -2.48 -2.25
C MET A 233 -4.24 -1.94 -3.68
N ILE A 234 -5.45 -1.86 -4.28
CA ILE A 234 -5.63 -1.27 -5.62
C ILE A 234 -5.33 0.23 -5.61
N ILE A 235 -5.82 0.94 -4.59
CA ILE A 235 -5.60 2.37 -4.42
C ILE A 235 -4.12 2.64 -4.11
N ILE A 236 -3.52 1.82 -3.25
CA ILE A 236 -2.09 1.88 -2.93
C ILE A 236 -1.25 1.61 -4.17
N ILE A 237 -1.58 0.60 -4.97
CA ILE A 237 -0.89 0.26 -6.22
C ILE A 237 -1.04 1.38 -7.24
N THR A 238 -2.24 1.94 -7.44
CA THR A 238 -2.43 3.10 -8.32
C THR A 238 -1.63 4.31 -7.85
N ILE A 239 -1.57 4.56 -6.54
CA ILE A 239 -0.76 5.65 -5.97
C ILE A 239 0.74 5.39 -6.17
N ILE A 240 1.21 4.17 -5.93
CA ILE A 240 2.60 3.74 -6.14
C ILE A 240 2.98 3.87 -7.61
N LEU A 241 2.12 3.40 -8.51
CA LEU A 241 2.28 3.55 -9.96
C LEU A 241 2.34 5.02 -10.37
N ILE A 242 1.48 5.88 -9.82
CA ILE A 242 1.55 7.33 -10.03
C ILE A 242 2.85 7.91 -9.46
N VAL A 243 3.37 7.45 -8.31
CA VAL A 243 4.70 7.86 -7.79
C VAL A 243 5.76 7.53 -8.81
N ILE A 244 5.78 6.31 -9.31
CA ILE A 244 6.77 5.78 -10.24
C ILE A 244 6.75 6.60 -11.55
N ILE A 245 5.56 6.80 -12.13
CA ILE A 245 5.38 7.56 -13.38
C ILE A 245 5.78 9.04 -13.21
N THR A 246 5.44 9.66 -12.07
CA THR A 246 5.72 11.09 -11.85
C THR A 246 7.16 11.40 -11.41
N SER A 247 7.89 10.43 -10.88
CA SER A 247 9.26 10.61 -10.37
C SER A 247 10.36 10.54 -11.45
N ASN A 248 10.03 10.23 -12.72
CA ASN A 248 10.95 10.29 -13.87
C ASN A 248 12.27 9.50 -13.70
N HIS A 249 12.33 8.57 -12.75
CA HIS A 249 13.48 7.73 -12.48
C HIS A 249 13.05 6.26 -12.62
N HIS A 250 13.68 5.55 -13.57
CA HIS A 250 13.64 4.10 -13.76
C HIS A 250 14.18 3.29 -12.55
N ILE A 251 14.18 3.85 -11.33
CA ILE A 251 14.91 3.36 -10.15
C ILE A 251 13.99 2.66 -9.14
N ILE A 252 12.66 2.71 -9.30
CA ILE A 252 11.83 1.65 -8.70
C ILE A 252 11.87 0.50 -9.71
N SER A 253 12.91 -0.32 -9.59
CA SER A 253 13.24 -1.39 -10.53
C SER A 253 12.01 -2.24 -10.84
N ALA A 254 11.96 -2.80 -12.04
CA ALA A 254 11.00 -3.85 -12.40
C ALA A 254 10.86 -4.92 -11.29
N ALA A 255 11.89 -5.16 -10.47
CA ALA A 255 11.85 -6.01 -9.28
C ALA A 255 10.79 -5.63 -8.22
N THR A 256 10.48 -4.35 -8.01
CA THR A 256 9.46 -3.92 -7.04
C THR A 256 8.06 -4.10 -7.61
N ILE A 257 7.87 -3.76 -8.89
CA ILE A 257 6.64 -4.06 -9.65
C ILE A 257 6.42 -5.58 -9.64
N PHE A 258 7.47 -6.34 -9.92
CA PHE A 258 7.53 -7.79 -9.88
C PHE A 258 7.23 -8.37 -8.50
N ILE A 259 7.75 -7.83 -7.39
CA ILE A 259 7.42 -8.29 -6.02
C ILE A 259 5.95 -8.00 -5.68
N ILE A 260 5.43 -6.84 -6.10
CA ILE A 260 4.02 -6.48 -5.90
C ILE A 260 3.13 -7.41 -6.72
N PHE A 261 3.43 -7.63 -7.99
CA PHE A 261 2.68 -8.53 -8.87
C PHE A 261 2.80 -10.00 -8.46
N ILE A 262 3.99 -10.48 -8.07
CA ILE A 262 4.14 -11.78 -7.43
C ILE A 262 3.29 -11.85 -6.17
N SER A 263 3.24 -10.82 -5.33
CA SER A 263 2.38 -10.86 -4.14
C SER A 263 0.88 -10.87 -4.49
N LEU A 264 0.49 -10.23 -5.61
CA LEU A 264 -0.87 -10.29 -6.16
C LEU A 264 -1.26 -11.69 -6.68
N PHE A 265 -0.29 -12.41 -7.25
CA PHE A 265 -0.50 -13.70 -7.92
C PHE A 265 -0.11 -14.93 -7.08
N ARG A 266 0.76 -14.76 -6.07
CA ARG A 266 1.33 -15.84 -5.22
C ARG A 266 0.56 -16.09 -3.94
N ASP A 267 -0.31 -15.17 -3.50
CA ASP A 267 -1.26 -15.56 -2.47
C ASP A 267 -2.29 -16.49 -3.12
N HIS A 268 -1.99 -17.79 -3.13
CA HIS A 268 -2.90 -18.92 -2.88
C HIS A 268 -2.14 -20.25 -2.82
N GLY A 269 -1.62 -20.53 -1.62
CA GLY A 269 -1.26 -21.88 -1.17
C GLY A 269 -1.40 -22.07 0.35
N GLY A 270 -1.31 -20.98 1.15
CA GLY A 270 -1.35 -21.04 2.62
C GLY A 270 -2.71 -20.74 3.27
N GLY A 271 -3.78 -20.62 2.50
CA GLY A 271 -5.13 -20.38 3.04
C GLY A 271 -5.72 -21.65 3.64
N SER A 272 -5.80 -21.69 4.97
CA SER A 272 -6.52 -22.72 5.76
C SER A 272 -7.73 -23.29 5.01
N ALA A 273 -7.86 -24.63 4.99
CA ALA A 273 -8.79 -25.42 4.18
C ALA A 273 -10.29 -25.07 4.31
N ASN A 274 -10.66 -24.07 5.12
CA ASN A 274 -12.01 -23.60 5.37
C ASN A 274 -12.42 -22.32 4.61
N THR A 275 -11.66 -21.84 3.62
CA THR A 275 -12.09 -20.68 2.81
C THR A 275 -13.30 -21.04 1.94
N SER A 276 -14.37 -20.25 2.08
CA SER A 276 -15.64 -20.44 1.34
C SER A 276 -15.42 -20.39 -0.17
N ASN A 277 -16.23 -21.12 -0.95
CA ASN A 277 -16.15 -21.13 -2.42
C ASN A 277 -16.22 -19.72 -3.06
N GLY A 278 -16.84 -18.75 -2.37
CA GLY A 278 -16.87 -17.35 -2.81
C GLY A 278 -15.53 -16.64 -2.70
N ALA A 279 -14.73 -16.91 -1.66
CA ALA A 279 -13.41 -16.32 -1.48
C ALA A 279 -12.41 -16.83 -2.52
N LYS A 280 -12.39 -18.15 -2.77
CA LYS A 280 -11.55 -18.77 -3.81
C LYS A 280 -11.85 -18.21 -5.21
N ARG A 281 -13.15 -18.01 -5.52
CA ARG A 281 -13.61 -17.41 -6.78
C ARG A 281 -13.17 -15.95 -6.92
N SER A 282 -13.32 -15.16 -5.85
CA SER A 282 -12.88 -13.77 -5.84
C SER A 282 -11.37 -13.65 -6.05
N ASN A 283 -10.57 -14.51 -5.43
CA ASN A 283 -9.12 -14.43 -5.49
C ASN A 283 -8.55 -14.83 -6.86
N ALA A 284 -9.15 -15.80 -7.56
CA ALA A 284 -8.75 -16.19 -8.91
C ALA A 284 -8.99 -15.08 -9.96
N LEU A 285 -10.17 -14.44 -9.91
CA LEU A 285 -10.60 -13.45 -10.91
C LEU A 285 -9.99 -12.05 -10.70
N ARG A 286 -9.48 -11.79 -9.49
CA ARG A 286 -9.12 -10.46 -9.02
C ARG A 286 -7.95 -9.81 -9.75
N PRO A 287 -6.82 -10.49 -10.02
CA PRO A 287 -5.69 -9.84 -10.71
C PRO A 287 -6.08 -9.31 -12.09
N PHE A 288 -6.88 -10.07 -12.85
CA PHE A 288 -7.38 -9.67 -14.17
C PHE A 288 -8.29 -8.44 -14.10
N ARG A 289 -9.21 -8.39 -13.13
CA ARG A 289 -10.10 -7.23 -12.93
C ARG A 289 -9.35 -5.97 -12.55
N ILE A 290 -8.32 -6.09 -11.70
CA ILE A 290 -7.47 -4.96 -11.30
C ILE A 290 -6.76 -4.39 -12.54
N LEU A 291 -6.17 -5.26 -13.36
CA LEU A 291 -5.45 -4.82 -14.55
C LEU A 291 -6.36 -4.16 -15.58
N ILE A 292 -7.58 -4.68 -15.79
CA ILE A 292 -8.60 -4.03 -16.63
C ILE A 292 -8.87 -2.60 -16.13
N SER A 293 -9.08 -2.41 -14.83
CA SER A 293 -9.33 -1.08 -14.26
C SER A 293 -8.13 -0.13 -14.33
N LEU A 294 -6.90 -0.65 -14.36
CA LEU A 294 -5.70 0.16 -14.53
C LEU A 294 -5.51 0.58 -16.01
N LEU A 295 -5.88 -0.29 -16.95
CA LEU A 295 -5.81 -0.01 -18.38
C LEU A 295 -6.85 1.02 -18.85
N ASP A 296 -7.99 1.13 -18.15
CA ASP A 296 -8.95 2.22 -18.36
C ASP A 296 -8.36 3.63 -18.08
N ARG A 297 -7.16 3.70 -17.49
CA ARG A 297 -6.38 4.94 -17.29
C ARG A 297 -5.18 4.94 -18.25
N PRO A 298 -5.25 5.61 -19.42
CA PRO A 298 -4.23 5.52 -20.46
C PRO A 298 -2.83 5.97 -19.97
N GLU A 299 -2.77 6.88 -19.00
CA GLU A 299 -1.52 7.36 -18.41
C GLU A 299 -0.80 6.31 -17.56
N VAL A 300 -1.55 5.35 -17.00
CA VAL A 300 -1.03 4.28 -16.13
C VAL A 300 -0.85 3.00 -16.93
N GLY A 301 -1.86 2.63 -17.72
CA GLY A 301 -1.87 1.42 -18.53
C GLY A 301 -0.67 1.32 -19.46
N SER A 302 -0.41 2.36 -20.26
CA SER A 302 0.70 2.36 -21.22
C SER A 302 2.09 2.30 -20.56
N ALA A 303 2.22 2.81 -19.33
CA ALA A 303 3.50 2.92 -18.65
C ALA A 303 3.99 1.61 -18.01
N ILE A 304 3.08 0.67 -17.71
CA ILE A 304 3.41 -0.55 -16.95
C ILE A 304 3.03 -1.84 -17.65
N LEU A 305 2.32 -1.75 -18.78
CA LEU A 305 1.76 -2.93 -19.43
C LEU A 305 2.85 -3.92 -19.85
N GLU A 306 3.91 -3.45 -20.51
CA GLU A 306 5.03 -4.33 -20.92
C GLU A 306 5.75 -4.97 -19.71
N ASP A 307 5.83 -4.28 -18.57
CA ASP A 307 6.51 -4.75 -17.35
C ASP A 307 5.72 -5.81 -16.58
N VAL A 308 4.41 -5.93 -16.84
CA VAL A 308 3.47 -6.73 -16.04
C VAL A 308 2.88 -7.90 -16.83
N LEU A 309 2.88 -7.81 -18.16
CA LEU A 309 2.12 -8.70 -19.02
C LEU A 309 2.60 -10.17 -18.94
N ILE A 310 3.90 -10.41 -18.79
CA ILE A 310 4.43 -11.77 -18.65
C ILE A 310 3.95 -12.47 -17.37
N GLU A 311 3.80 -11.75 -16.25
CA GLU A 311 3.24 -12.27 -15.00
C GLU A 311 1.75 -12.60 -15.14
N VAL A 312 1.01 -11.81 -15.94
CA VAL A 312 -0.40 -12.10 -16.25
C VAL A 312 -0.51 -13.41 -17.01
N PHE A 313 0.37 -13.64 -17.99
CA PHE A 313 0.41 -14.89 -18.75
C PHE A 313 0.76 -16.08 -17.85
N ARG A 314 1.80 -15.95 -17.00
CA ARG A 314 2.19 -16.96 -16.01
C ARG A 314 1.05 -17.31 -15.07
N ALA A 315 0.37 -16.30 -14.53
CA ALA A 315 -0.74 -16.49 -13.60
C ALA A 315 -1.94 -17.18 -14.27
N LEU A 316 -2.29 -16.77 -15.49
CA LEU A 316 -3.36 -17.41 -16.25
C LEU A 316 -3.03 -18.89 -16.56
N TYR A 317 -1.79 -19.16 -16.96
CA TYR A 317 -1.28 -20.51 -17.19
C TYR A 317 -1.39 -21.38 -15.93
N VAL A 318 -0.85 -20.92 -14.79
CA VAL A 318 -0.91 -21.65 -13.51
C VAL A 318 -2.35 -21.89 -13.08
N GLN A 319 -3.20 -20.85 -13.10
CA GLN A 319 -4.60 -21.01 -12.69
C GLN A 319 -5.34 -22.01 -13.58
N CYS A 320 -5.10 -22.02 -14.90
CA CYS A 320 -5.75 -22.97 -15.79
C CYS A 320 -5.16 -24.39 -15.71
N LYS A 321 -3.84 -24.53 -15.49
CA LYS A 321 -3.18 -25.84 -15.35
C LYS A 321 -3.57 -26.55 -14.05
N VAL A 322 -3.54 -25.83 -12.92
CA VAL A 322 -3.96 -26.34 -11.60
C VAL A 322 -5.41 -26.82 -11.60
N ILE A 323 -6.24 -26.28 -12.50
CA ILE A 323 -7.65 -26.68 -12.59
C ILE A 323 -7.89 -27.80 -13.63
N LYS A 324 -7.04 -27.94 -14.66
CA LYS A 324 -7.21 -28.94 -15.73
C LYS A 324 -6.61 -30.32 -15.43
N GLU A 325 -5.53 -30.45 -14.65
CA GLU A 325 -4.82 -31.73 -14.49
C GLU A 325 -5.09 -32.46 -13.15
N LYS A 326 -5.65 -33.67 -13.25
CA LYS A 326 -5.37 -34.79 -12.33
C LYS A 326 -4.23 -35.62 -12.95
N THR A 327 -2.97 -35.36 -12.63
CA THR A 327 -1.87 -36.28 -12.95
C THR A 327 -0.69 -36.07 -11.99
N PRO A 328 0.03 -37.14 -11.58
CA PRO A 328 1.17 -37.06 -10.68
C PRO A 328 2.33 -36.33 -11.38
N ILE A 329 3.02 -35.50 -10.60
CA ILE A 329 4.23 -34.78 -11.02
C ILE A 329 5.38 -35.79 -11.01
N GLU A 330 5.65 -36.41 -12.15
CA GLU A 330 6.95 -37.00 -12.47
C GLU A 330 7.25 -36.59 -13.92
N GLU A 331 8.47 -36.11 -14.18
CA GLU A 331 8.96 -35.48 -15.43
C GLU A 331 8.79 -33.95 -15.55
N LEU A 332 9.33 -33.20 -14.58
CA LEU A 332 10.08 -31.98 -14.88
C LEU A 332 11.40 -32.01 -14.10
N GLY A 333 12.50 -32.21 -14.82
CA GLY A 333 13.85 -32.20 -14.24
C GLY A 333 14.25 -30.81 -13.75
N SER A 334 14.75 -30.80 -12.51
CA SER A 334 15.63 -29.80 -11.89
C SER A 334 15.24 -28.32 -11.98
N TYR A 335 14.33 -27.92 -11.10
CA TYR A 335 14.51 -26.67 -10.33
C TYR A 335 14.24 -27.00 -8.86
N GLU A 336 15.27 -27.48 -8.18
CA GLU A 336 15.23 -27.67 -6.73
C GLU A 336 15.03 -26.29 -6.07
N SER A 337 13.88 -26.09 -5.42
CA SER A 337 13.74 -25.30 -4.17
C SER A 337 12.31 -25.21 -3.60
N ILE A 338 11.34 -26.05 -4.01
CA ILE A 338 10.04 -26.08 -3.31
C ILE A 338 9.46 -27.51 -3.24
N GLU A 339 10.25 -28.48 -2.78
CA GLU A 339 9.74 -29.77 -2.32
C GLU A 339 10.08 -29.98 -0.84
N SER A 340 9.29 -29.34 0.01
CA SER A 340 8.92 -29.90 1.30
C SER A 340 7.56 -29.33 1.66
N LEU A 341 6.64 -30.20 2.07
CA LEU A 341 5.27 -29.92 2.56
C LEU A 341 4.09 -30.16 1.60
N THR A 342 4.16 -31.14 0.70
CA THR A 342 2.94 -31.69 0.04
C THR A 342 2.82 -33.20 0.24
N ALA A 343 2.70 -33.60 1.50
CA ALA A 343 2.05 -34.86 1.85
C ALA A 343 0.84 -34.52 2.72
N GLU A 344 -0.32 -35.01 2.28
CA GLU A 344 -1.60 -35.21 2.99
C GLU A 344 -2.81 -34.45 2.42
N PHE A 345 -3.87 -35.25 2.23
CA PHE A 345 -5.29 -34.94 1.97
C PHE A 345 -5.79 -34.86 0.52
N GLU A 346 -6.07 -36.05 -0.03
CA GLU A 346 -7.14 -36.28 -1.00
C GLU A 346 -8.54 -36.03 -0.39
N ASN A 347 -9.47 -35.52 -1.22
CA ASN A 347 -10.90 -35.88 -1.15
C ASN A 347 -11.61 -35.62 -2.52
N PRO A 348 -12.47 -36.52 -3.03
CA PRO A 348 -12.88 -36.55 -4.45
C PRO A 348 -14.28 -35.97 -4.76
N SER A 349 -14.64 -34.79 -4.23
CA SER A 349 -15.98 -34.22 -4.47
C SER A 349 -15.96 -32.72 -4.81
N SER A 350 -15.90 -32.36 -6.10
CA SER A 350 -16.46 -31.13 -6.73
C SER A 350 -15.85 -30.76 -8.12
N SER A 351 -15.69 -31.72 -9.04
CA SER A 351 -15.14 -31.45 -10.39
C SER A 351 -15.91 -30.35 -11.16
N SER A 352 -17.24 -30.31 -11.09
CA SER A 352 -18.10 -29.33 -11.80
C SER A 352 -17.85 -27.88 -11.39
N SER A 353 -17.55 -27.62 -10.12
CA SER A 353 -17.39 -26.24 -9.60
C SER A 353 -16.07 -25.61 -10.03
N LYS A 354 -15.04 -26.45 -10.22
CA LYS A 354 -13.70 -26.04 -10.66
C LYS A 354 -13.67 -25.70 -12.16
N THR A 355 -14.32 -26.50 -13.00
CA THR A 355 -14.47 -26.20 -14.43
C THR A 355 -15.16 -24.85 -14.66
N LYS A 356 -16.25 -24.57 -13.93
CA LYS A 356 -16.96 -23.29 -13.99
C LYS A 356 -16.09 -22.09 -13.59
N LEU A 357 -15.22 -22.24 -12.59
CA LEU A 357 -14.30 -21.18 -12.19
C LEU A 357 -13.24 -20.91 -13.26
N THR A 358 -12.74 -21.96 -13.91
CA THR A 358 -11.78 -21.81 -15.02
C THR A 358 -12.40 -21.04 -16.17
N ASP A 359 -13.63 -21.40 -16.55
CA ASP A 359 -14.35 -20.70 -17.62
C ASP A 359 -14.55 -19.21 -17.31
N GLU A 360 -14.77 -18.86 -16.04
CA GLU A 360 -14.90 -17.46 -15.62
C GLU A 360 -13.56 -16.70 -15.63
N VAL A 361 -12.47 -17.36 -15.22
CA VAL A 361 -11.11 -16.79 -15.30
C VAL A 361 -10.76 -16.53 -16.76
N VAL A 362 -10.98 -17.51 -17.63
CA VAL A 362 -10.74 -17.39 -19.08
C VAL A 362 -11.59 -16.28 -19.69
N LYS A 363 -12.88 -16.18 -19.33
CA LYS A 363 -13.74 -15.07 -19.79
C LYS A 363 -13.22 -13.72 -19.33
N THR A 364 -12.78 -13.61 -18.08
CA THR A 364 -12.27 -12.35 -17.52
C THR A 364 -10.93 -11.96 -18.15
N ALA A 365 -10.04 -12.93 -18.39
CA ALA A 365 -8.80 -12.71 -19.11
C ALA A 365 -9.06 -12.29 -20.57
N ASN A 366 -10.04 -12.88 -21.25
CA ASN A 366 -10.43 -12.43 -22.59
C ASN A 366 -11.01 -11.02 -22.61
N LEU A 367 -11.70 -10.56 -21.56
CA LEU A 367 -12.10 -9.14 -21.44
C LEU A 367 -10.88 -8.21 -21.37
N LEU A 368 -9.84 -8.62 -20.64
CA LEU A 368 -8.58 -7.90 -20.57
C LEU A 368 -7.88 -7.86 -21.94
N PHE A 369 -7.73 -9.02 -22.58
CA PHE A 369 -6.99 -9.13 -23.84
C PHE A 369 -7.69 -8.46 -25.03
N ASN A 370 -9.03 -8.44 -25.03
CA ASN A 370 -9.81 -7.69 -26.02
C ASN A 370 -9.71 -6.16 -25.85
N ALA A 371 -9.15 -5.67 -24.73
CA ALA A 371 -8.85 -4.25 -24.57
C ALA A 371 -7.53 -3.85 -25.25
N PHE A 372 -6.71 -4.82 -25.70
CA PHE A 372 -5.47 -4.58 -26.41
C PHE A 372 -5.70 -4.50 -27.92
N GLU A 373 -4.75 -3.87 -28.62
CA GLU A 373 -4.68 -4.02 -30.07
C GLU A 373 -4.34 -5.49 -30.41
N PRO A 374 -5.00 -6.12 -31.40
CA PRO A 374 -4.88 -7.56 -31.67
C PRO A 374 -3.46 -8.08 -31.88
N TYR A 375 -2.56 -7.26 -32.44
CA TYR A 375 -1.15 -7.64 -32.65
C TYR A 375 -0.30 -7.58 -31.38
N PHE A 376 -0.69 -6.77 -30.39
CA PHE A 376 0.20 -6.33 -29.30
C PHE A 376 0.75 -7.49 -28.47
N MET A 377 -0.11 -8.44 -28.06
CA MET A 377 0.33 -9.59 -27.26
C MET A 377 1.32 -10.49 -27.99
N TRP A 378 1.10 -10.70 -29.28
CA TRP A 378 1.91 -11.59 -30.11
C TRP A 378 3.26 -10.95 -30.45
N ASP A 379 3.28 -9.64 -30.71
CA ASP A 379 4.52 -8.89 -30.88
C ASP A 379 5.32 -8.85 -29.56
N TYR A 380 4.66 -8.65 -28.42
CA TYR A 380 5.28 -8.72 -27.10
C TYR A 380 5.95 -10.07 -26.81
N LEU A 381 5.25 -11.19 -27.05
CA LEU A 381 5.84 -12.54 -26.90
C LEU A 381 7.02 -12.77 -27.84
N SER A 382 6.95 -12.24 -29.07
CA SER A 382 8.05 -12.31 -30.02
C SER A 382 9.28 -11.51 -29.55
N LYS A 383 9.06 -10.31 -29.00
CA LYS A 383 10.10 -9.45 -28.44
C LYS A 383 10.77 -10.14 -27.24
N LEU A 384 9.99 -10.72 -26.34
CA LEU A 384 10.51 -11.52 -25.22
C LEU A 384 11.40 -12.68 -25.69
N LEU A 385 11.00 -13.38 -26.77
CA LEU A 385 11.79 -14.49 -27.31
C LEU A 385 13.14 -14.00 -27.88
N SER A 386 13.15 -12.85 -28.54
CA SER A 386 14.38 -12.22 -29.03
C SER A 386 15.27 -11.71 -27.88
N ASP A 387 14.69 -11.29 -26.76
CA ASP A 387 15.42 -10.77 -25.60
C ASP A 387 15.92 -11.87 -24.63
N CYS A 388 15.55 -13.14 -24.82
CA CYS A 388 16.04 -14.24 -23.99
C CYS A 388 17.57 -14.37 -24.04
N GLU A 389 18.26 -14.41 -22.89
CA GLU A 389 19.69 -14.71 -22.84
C GLU A 389 19.92 -16.23 -22.99
N VAL A 390 20.98 -16.60 -23.71
CA VAL A 390 21.45 -17.98 -23.83
C VAL A 390 22.08 -18.37 -22.50
N SER A 391 21.62 -19.48 -21.90
CA SER A 391 22.22 -20.00 -20.67
C SER A 391 23.62 -20.54 -20.99
N GLU A 392 24.66 -19.73 -20.81
CA GLU A 392 26.04 -20.23 -20.83
C GLU A 392 26.33 -20.94 -19.51
N GLU A 393 26.28 -22.28 -19.52
CA GLU A 393 27.00 -23.08 -18.54
C GLU A 393 28.51 -22.98 -18.86
N GLN A 394 29.26 -22.19 -18.08
CA GLN A 394 30.72 -22.28 -18.05
C GLN A 394 31.24 -22.44 -16.62
N GLU A 395 31.72 -23.65 -16.34
CA GLU A 395 32.59 -24.00 -15.23
C GLU A 395 34.01 -23.40 -15.44
N THR A 396 34.52 -22.67 -14.44
CA THR A 396 35.95 -22.47 -14.04
C THR A 396 36.94 -21.86 -15.09
N GLU A 397 37.83 -20.91 -14.80
CA GLU A 397 38.85 -20.80 -13.74
C GLU A 397 39.27 -19.33 -13.50
N ALA A 398 39.91 -19.10 -12.36
CA ALA A 398 40.33 -17.81 -11.81
C ALA A 398 41.42 -17.06 -12.61
N ASP A 399 41.35 -15.73 -12.65
CA ASP A 399 42.52 -14.91 -12.26
C ASP A 399 42.12 -13.51 -11.74
N SER A 400 42.93 -13.03 -10.81
CA SER A 400 42.72 -11.93 -9.88
C SER A 400 43.33 -10.61 -10.37
N THR A 401 42.58 -9.49 -10.41
CA THR A 401 43.07 -8.16 -9.97
C THR A 401 41.97 -7.07 -9.95
N LEU A 402 41.68 -6.57 -8.73
CA LEU A 402 41.36 -5.18 -8.31
C LEU A 402 40.30 -4.35 -9.06
N CYS A 403 39.14 -4.12 -8.41
CA CYS A 403 38.62 -2.78 -8.09
C CYS A 403 37.48 -2.89 -7.04
N GLU A 404 37.75 -2.44 -5.82
CA GLU A 404 36.74 -2.24 -4.78
C GLU A 404 36.05 -0.89 -5.03
N THR A 405 34.74 -0.91 -5.31
CA THR A 405 33.67 -0.04 -4.75
C THR A 405 32.48 -0.04 -5.70
N GLU A 406 31.51 -0.94 -5.48
CA GLU A 406 30.09 -0.90 -5.91
C GLU A 406 29.51 -2.33 -5.77
N GLY A 407 29.09 -2.73 -4.57
CA GLY A 407 28.94 -4.17 -4.27
C GLY A 407 27.82 -4.59 -3.34
N LYS A 408 26.68 -3.88 -3.32
CA LYS A 408 25.48 -4.34 -2.59
C LYS A 408 24.18 -4.38 -3.40
N CYS A 409 24.13 -3.79 -4.60
CA CYS A 409 22.94 -3.90 -5.48
C CYS A 409 22.99 -5.06 -6.49
N SER A 410 24.15 -5.66 -6.76
CA SER A 410 24.26 -6.71 -7.80
C SER A 410 23.78 -8.10 -7.37
N ARG A 411 23.74 -8.41 -6.06
CA ARG A 411 23.30 -9.75 -5.57
C ARG A 411 21.77 -9.91 -5.49
N LEU A 412 21.01 -8.83 -5.70
CA LEU A 412 19.54 -8.88 -5.79
C LEU A 412 19.05 -8.87 -7.24
N ALA A 413 19.90 -8.52 -8.21
CA ALA A 413 19.58 -8.61 -9.63
C ALA A 413 19.62 -10.07 -10.14
N SER A 414 20.40 -10.93 -9.50
CA SER A 414 20.54 -12.35 -9.85
C SER A 414 19.37 -13.24 -9.41
N SER A 415 18.23 -12.67 -9.01
CA SER A 415 17.04 -13.43 -8.58
C SER A 415 15.75 -13.01 -9.27
N LEU A 416 15.81 -12.22 -10.37
CA LEU A 416 14.66 -12.14 -11.27
C LEU A 416 14.66 -13.42 -12.12
N PRO A 417 13.52 -14.13 -12.26
CA PRO A 417 13.44 -15.26 -13.17
C PRO A 417 13.62 -14.74 -14.59
N THR A 418 14.75 -15.09 -15.19
CA THR A 418 14.97 -14.93 -16.63
C THR A 418 13.93 -15.79 -17.34
N THR A 419 13.07 -15.17 -18.14
CA THR A 419 12.08 -15.89 -18.93
C THR A 419 12.83 -16.70 -19.99
N THR A 420 12.68 -18.02 -19.97
CA THR A 420 13.40 -18.92 -20.89
C THR A 420 12.65 -19.09 -22.21
N CYS A 421 13.35 -19.47 -23.29
CA CYS A 421 12.73 -19.80 -24.58
C CYS A 421 11.62 -20.86 -24.41
N SER A 422 11.91 -21.91 -23.63
CA SER A 422 10.94 -22.96 -23.27
C SER A 422 9.67 -22.39 -22.61
N GLU A 423 9.83 -21.47 -21.66
CA GLU A 423 8.70 -20.85 -20.98
C GLU A 423 7.83 -20.05 -21.97
N ILE A 424 8.47 -19.28 -22.85
CA ILE A 424 7.77 -18.49 -23.87
C ILE A 424 7.00 -19.40 -24.82
N PHE A 425 7.59 -20.51 -25.28
CA PHE A 425 6.90 -21.46 -26.15
C PHE A 425 5.68 -22.06 -25.47
N ARG A 426 5.80 -22.48 -24.20
CA ARG A 426 4.68 -23.04 -23.43
C ARG A 426 3.57 -22.03 -23.17
N LEU A 427 3.91 -20.79 -22.82
CA LEU A 427 2.93 -19.73 -22.61
C LEU A 427 2.23 -19.36 -23.91
N THR A 428 2.98 -19.25 -25.02
CA THR A 428 2.41 -18.94 -26.34
C THR A 428 1.47 -20.06 -26.80
N ASP A 429 1.89 -21.33 -26.67
CA ASP A 429 1.05 -22.48 -26.99
C ASP A 429 -0.27 -22.47 -26.20
N PHE A 430 -0.19 -22.20 -24.90
CA PHE A 430 -1.34 -22.11 -24.01
C PHE A 430 -2.27 -20.95 -24.39
N LEU A 431 -1.72 -19.76 -24.65
CA LEU A 431 -2.50 -18.58 -24.98
C LEU A 431 -3.26 -18.77 -26.30
N LEU A 432 -2.67 -19.45 -27.28
CA LEU A 432 -3.35 -19.79 -28.53
C LEU A 432 -4.63 -20.62 -28.33
N ASP A 433 -4.76 -21.38 -27.23
CA ASP A 433 -5.96 -22.18 -26.95
C ASP A 433 -7.02 -21.44 -26.11
N ILE A 434 -6.60 -20.45 -25.34
CA ILE A 434 -7.43 -19.81 -24.31
C ILE A 434 -7.89 -18.41 -24.70
N VAL A 435 -7.06 -17.72 -25.48
CA VAL A 435 -7.32 -16.36 -25.94
C VAL A 435 -8.17 -16.42 -27.21
N ALA A 436 -9.39 -15.92 -27.13
CA ALA A 436 -10.37 -15.93 -28.20
C ALA A 436 -10.24 -14.68 -29.12
N LEU A 437 -9.02 -14.40 -29.61
CA LEU A 437 -8.78 -13.34 -30.59
C LEU A 437 -9.06 -13.76 -32.05
N GLU A 438 -9.43 -15.02 -32.28
CA GLU A 438 -9.81 -15.56 -33.60
C GLU A 438 -11.00 -14.84 -34.26
N ALA A 439 -11.75 -14.03 -33.50
CA ALA A 439 -12.83 -13.22 -34.02
C ALA A 439 -12.32 -12.09 -34.95
N ASP A 440 -11.06 -11.69 -34.81
CA ASP A 440 -10.42 -10.72 -35.68
C ASP A 440 -9.68 -11.43 -36.82
N VAL A 441 -10.07 -11.11 -38.06
CA VAL A 441 -9.53 -11.74 -39.28
C VAL A 441 -8.04 -11.46 -39.41
N GLU A 442 -7.58 -10.26 -39.02
CA GLU A 442 -6.17 -9.84 -39.09
C GLU A 442 -5.27 -10.71 -38.20
N THR A 443 -5.81 -11.26 -37.11
CA THR A 443 -5.08 -12.21 -36.25
C THR A 443 -4.66 -13.47 -37.02
N GLN A 444 -5.56 -14.02 -37.85
CA GLN A 444 -5.30 -15.26 -38.60
C GLN A 444 -4.55 -15.03 -39.91
N THR A 445 -4.72 -13.87 -40.54
CA THR A 445 -4.13 -13.55 -41.85
C THR A 445 -2.83 -12.76 -41.80
N GLU A 446 -2.53 -12.07 -40.69
CA GLU A 446 -1.34 -11.22 -40.56
C GLU A 446 -0.53 -11.49 -39.29
N HIS A 447 -1.15 -11.45 -38.10
CA HIS A 447 -0.40 -11.48 -36.84
C HIS A 447 0.16 -12.86 -36.47
N TRP A 448 -0.62 -13.94 -36.62
CA TRP A 448 -0.11 -15.30 -36.42
C TRP A 448 0.92 -15.75 -37.46
N PRO A 449 0.77 -15.42 -38.75
CA PRO A 449 1.85 -15.61 -39.73
C PRO A 449 3.14 -14.90 -39.33
N GLU A 450 3.05 -13.65 -38.85
CA GLU A 450 4.20 -12.88 -38.41
C GLU A 450 4.85 -13.48 -37.16
N LEU A 451 4.05 -13.92 -36.18
CA LEU A 451 4.52 -14.64 -34.99
C LEU A 451 5.24 -15.95 -35.39
N LEU A 452 4.66 -16.74 -36.31
CA LEU A 452 5.27 -17.96 -36.83
C LEU A 452 6.62 -17.66 -37.50
N ARG A 453 6.68 -16.60 -38.31
CA ARG A 453 7.91 -16.16 -38.97
C ARG A 453 8.98 -15.78 -37.94
N ARG A 454 8.63 -14.99 -36.92
CA ARG A 454 9.57 -14.57 -35.86
C ARG A 454 10.07 -15.74 -35.04
N ILE A 455 9.20 -16.64 -34.59
CA ILE A 455 9.59 -17.85 -33.87
C ILE A 455 10.54 -18.70 -34.74
N THR A 456 10.19 -18.93 -36.01
CA THR A 456 11.03 -19.72 -36.91
C THR A 456 12.39 -19.08 -37.13
N MET A 457 12.44 -17.75 -37.29
CA MET A 457 13.71 -17.02 -37.43
C MET A 457 14.57 -17.12 -36.19
N GLU A 458 14.00 -16.91 -35.00
CA GLU A 458 14.75 -16.95 -33.75
C GLU A 458 15.22 -18.38 -33.42
N MET A 459 14.39 -19.39 -33.68
CA MET A 459 14.80 -20.79 -33.58
C MET A 459 15.91 -21.14 -34.57
N THR A 460 15.89 -20.56 -35.77
CA THR A 460 16.93 -20.81 -36.79
C THR A 460 18.23 -20.11 -36.41
N SER A 461 18.17 -18.86 -35.94
CA SER A 461 19.37 -18.09 -35.53
C SER A 461 20.05 -18.71 -34.31
N ARG A 462 19.29 -19.33 -33.40
CA ARG A 462 19.77 -19.93 -32.15
C ARG A 462 19.82 -21.46 -32.17
N CYS A 463 19.66 -22.08 -33.32
CA CYS A 463 19.52 -23.53 -33.44
C CYS A 463 20.66 -24.31 -32.75
N GLU A 464 21.89 -23.77 -32.79
CA GLU A 464 23.07 -24.39 -32.16
C GLU A 464 23.12 -24.24 -30.63
N MET A 465 22.38 -23.30 -30.06
CA MET A 465 22.36 -22.98 -28.62
C MET A 465 21.12 -23.51 -27.90
N MET A 466 20.13 -24.00 -28.63
CA MET A 466 18.88 -24.53 -28.08
C MET A 466 19.03 -26.00 -27.71
N SER A 467 18.45 -26.39 -26.57
CA SER A 467 18.31 -27.80 -26.20
C SER A 467 17.35 -28.55 -27.14
N LEU A 468 17.50 -29.87 -27.25
CA LEU A 468 16.57 -30.70 -28.04
C LEU A 468 15.12 -30.57 -27.57
N SER A 469 14.90 -30.36 -26.27
CA SER A 469 13.59 -30.07 -25.68
C SER A 469 13.01 -28.77 -26.22
N GLU A 470 13.79 -27.70 -26.27
CA GLU A 470 13.36 -26.39 -26.76
C GLU A 470 13.05 -26.42 -28.24
N VAL A 471 13.88 -27.10 -29.04
CA VAL A 471 13.64 -27.30 -30.47
C VAL A 471 12.32 -28.06 -30.67
N ARG A 472 12.08 -29.11 -29.90
CA ARG A 472 10.83 -29.87 -29.95
C ARG A 472 9.62 -29.01 -29.59
N GLU A 473 9.68 -28.28 -28.46
CA GLU A 473 8.59 -27.39 -28.02
C GLU A 473 8.29 -26.32 -29.08
N GLY A 474 9.33 -25.69 -29.64
CA GLY A 474 9.18 -24.68 -30.68
C GLY A 474 8.61 -25.24 -31.99
N ILE A 475 9.04 -26.43 -32.44
CA ILE A 475 8.47 -27.07 -33.65
C ILE A 475 7.00 -27.42 -33.44
N CYS A 476 6.64 -27.94 -32.25
CA CYS A 476 5.24 -28.22 -31.91
C CYS A 476 4.39 -26.96 -31.94
N LEU A 477 4.89 -25.85 -31.39
CA LEU A 477 4.23 -24.55 -31.44
C LEU A 477 4.06 -24.05 -32.89
N CYS A 478 5.11 -24.12 -33.71
CA CYS A 478 5.05 -23.76 -35.12
C CYS A 478 4.02 -24.59 -35.89
N SER A 479 3.94 -25.89 -35.63
CA SER A 479 2.93 -26.78 -36.23
C SER A 479 1.51 -26.36 -35.85
N LYS A 480 1.28 -25.94 -34.60
CA LYS A 480 -0.02 -25.48 -34.12
C LYS A 480 -0.40 -24.14 -34.74
N LEU A 481 0.53 -23.17 -34.77
CA LEU A 481 0.34 -21.89 -35.43
C LEU A 481 -0.02 -22.09 -36.91
N LEU A 482 0.71 -22.95 -37.62
CA LEU A 482 0.43 -23.24 -39.03
C LEU A 482 -0.98 -23.82 -39.25
N SER A 483 -1.51 -24.60 -38.29
CA SER A 483 -2.88 -25.13 -38.36
C SER A 483 -3.97 -24.08 -38.18
N LYS A 484 -3.61 -22.90 -37.64
CA LYS A 484 -4.50 -21.80 -37.31
C LYS A 484 -4.38 -20.59 -38.26
N VAL A 485 -3.28 -20.49 -39.00
CA VAL A 485 -3.03 -19.44 -40.00
C VAL A 485 -3.94 -19.62 -41.21
N MET A 486 -4.46 -18.51 -41.73
CA MET A 486 -5.16 -18.47 -43.00
C MET A 486 -4.36 -17.67 -44.05
N PRO A 487 -4.41 -18.05 -45.34
CA PRO A 487 -3.84 -17.23 -46.39
C PRO A 487 -4.50 -15.85 -46.40
N SER A 488 -3.72 -14.78 -46.60
CA SER A 488 -4.27 -13.45 -46.89
C SER A 488 -5.15 -13.54 -48.15
N MET A 489 -6.40 -13.09 -48.06
CA MET A 489 -7.31 -13.04 -49.23
C MET A 489 -6.89 -12.03 -50.27
#